data_AF-A0A1F8FTT6-F1
#
_entry.id   AF-A0A1F8FTT6-F1
#
_cell.length_a   1.000
_cell.length_b   1.000
_cell.length_c   1.000
_cell.angle_alpha   90.00
_cell.angle_beta   90.00
_cell.angle_gamma   90.00
#
_symmetry.space_group_name_H-M   'P 1'
#
loop_
_entity.id
_entity.type
_entity.pdbx_description
1 polymer ?
#
loop_
_entity_poly.entity_id
_entity_poly.type
_entity_poly.pdbx_seq_one_letter_code
_entity_poly.pdbx_strand_id
1 'polypeptide(L)'
;MARIILEKTILKNARVRFILELLSVFIVGLVVGIVFLRPTKTTNGPPGYTPTPSGQYCIQVITQAFNPQTGDVVDFPTPCDVPKGWEVAPAGCHYEKVVCVIAPCKPVLICPTP
;
A
#
# COMPACT_ATOMS: atom_id res chain seq x y z
N MET A 1 56.75 9.64 -18.57
CA MET A 1 57.51 10.55 -17.68
C MET A 1 56.65 11.66 -17.08
N ALA A 2 55.91 12.46 -17.87
CA ALA A 2 55.13 13.60 -17.37
C ALA A 2 54.01 13.23 -16.37
N ARG A 3 53.30 12.09 -16.54
CA ARG A 3 52.23 11.67 -15.62
C ARG A 3 52.73 11.40 -14.19
N ILE A 4 53.91 10.81 -14.04
CA ILE A 4 54.50 10.50 -12.71
C ILE A 4 54.97 11.77 -11.99
N ILE A 5 55.49 12.76 -12.73
CA ILE A 5 55.94 14.05 -12.17
C ILE A 5 54.72 14.87 -11.73
N LEU A 6 53.65 14.86 -12.53
CA LEU A 6 52.39 15.54 -12.22
C LEU A 6 51.77 14.96 -10.95
N GLU A 7 51.70 13.63 -10.82
CA GLU A 7 51.15 12.92 -9.65
C GLU A 7 51.93 13.24 -8.37
N LYS A 8 53.28 13.20 -8.44
CA LYS A 8 54.14 13.53 -7.30
C LYS A 8 54.12 15.02 -6.93
N THR A 9 53.85 15.91 -7.88
CA THR A 9 53.76 17.36 -7.63
C THR A 9 52.40 17.74 -7.04
N ILE A 10 51.33 17.10 -7.51
CA ILE A 10 49.96 17.25 -7.00
C ILE A 10 49.87 16.77 -5.54
N LEU A 11 50.47 15.62 -5.19
CA LEU A 11 50.48 15.12 -3.81
C LEU A 11 51.39 15.90 -2.85
N LYS A 12 52.43 16.58 -3.36
CA LYS A 12 53.32 17.41 -2.54
C LYS A 12 52.69 18.73 -2.11
N ASN A 13 51.70 19.24 -2.86
CA ASN A 13 51.04 20.48 -2.52
C ASN A 13 50.02 20.23 -1.41
N ALA A 14 50.35 20.60 -0.18
CA ALA A 14 49.54 20.33 1.02
C ALA A 14 48.07 20.79 0.87
N ARG A 15 47.85 21.91 0.18
CA ARG A 15 46.51 22.42 -0.14
C ARG A 15 45.72 21.47 -1.04
N VAL A 16 46.37 20.89 -2.05
CA VAL A 16 45.70 19.98 -3.01
C VAL A 16 45.43 18.62 -2.37
N ARG A 17 46.36 18.10 -1.56
CA ARG A 17 46.13 16.89 -0.77
C ARG A 17 44.93 17.05 0.17
N PHE A 18 44.83 18.18 0.86
CA PHE A 18 43.71 18.46 1.75
C PHE A 18 42.36 18.55 1.00
N ILE A 19 42.34 19.19 -0.18
CA ILE A 19 41.15 19.24 -1.05
C ILE A 19 40.75 17.83 -1.49
N LEU A 20 41.71 16.96 -1.82
CA LEU A 20 41.45 15.59 -2.28
C LEU A 20 40.84 14.71 -1.18
N GLU A 21 41.26 14.90 0.08
CA GLU A 21 40.65 14.25 1.25
C GLU A 21 39.23 14.76 1.52
N LEU A 22 38.98 16.08 1.44
CA LEU A 22 37.63 16.61 1.63
C LEU A 22 36.66 16.11 0.56
N LEU A 23 37.12 16.03 -0.70
CA LEU A 23 36.32 15.49 -1.80
C LEU A 23 36.04 13.99 -1.62
N SER A 24 37.02 13.20 -1.17
CA SER A 24 36.81 11.77 -0.92
C SER A 24 35.77 11.56 0.18
N VAL A 25 35.85 12.31 1.29
CA VAL A 25 34.90 12.24 2.40
C VAL A 25 33.50 12.67 1.96
N PHE A 26 33.39 13.75 1.18
CA PHE A 26 32.11 14.24 0.67
C PHE A 26 31.44 13.22 -0.27
N ILE A 27 32.20 12.65 -1.20
CA ILE A 27 31.69 11.63 -2.14
C ILE A 27 31.22 10.38 -1.37
N VAL A 28 32.01 9.89 -0.40
CA VAL A 28 31.63 8.75 0.42
C VAL A 28 30.36 9.05 1.23
N GLY A 29 30.28 10.22 1.84
CA GLY A 29 29.09 10.67 2.58
C GLY A 29 27.83 10.73 1.70
N LEU A 30 27.94 11.25 0.48
CA LEU A 30 26.83 11.27 -0.48
C LEU A 30 26.40 9.88 -0.92
N VAL A 31 27.34 8.98 -1.23
CA VAL A 31 27.02 7.60 -1.63
C VAL A 31 26.28 6.87 -0.51
N VAL A 32 26.78 6.98 0.72
CA VAL A 32 26.13 6.40 1.90
C VAL A 32 24.74 7.02 2.08
N GLY A 33 24.63 8.36 2.08
CA GLY A 33 23.36 9.06 2.21
C GLY A 33 22.34 8.62 1.14
N ILE A 34 22.74 8.53 -0.12
CA ILE A 34 21.88 8.06 -1.21
C ILE A 34 21.44 6.62 -0.98
N VAL A 35 22.34 5.72 -0.55
CA VAL A 35 21.99 4.31 -0.27
C VAL A 35 20.99 4.21 0.89
N PHE A 36 21.17 4.97 1.96
CA PHE A 36 20.26 5.00 3.10
C PHE A 36 18.92 5.69 2.81
N LEU A 37 18.93 6.71 1.96
CA LEU A 37 17.73 7.41 1.50
C LEU A 37 17.00 6.65 0.39
N ARG A 38 17.51 5.52 -0.11
CA ARG A 38 16.71 4.64 -0.98
C ARG A 38 15.52 4.18 -0.15
N PRO A 39 14.29 4.60 -0.49
CA PRO A 39 13.13 4.09 0.19
C PRO A 39 13.09 2.58 -0.10
N THR A 40 13.31 1.78 0.93
CA THR A 40 13.00 0.35 0.85
C THR A 40 11.49 0.31 0.60
N LYS A 41 11.10 -0.11 -0.61
CA LYS A 41 9.69 -0.32 -0.91
C LYS A 41 9.21 -1.44 0.01
N THR A 42 8.62 -1.07 1.14
CA THR A 42 8.10 -2.00 2.13
C THR A 42 7.01 -2.80 1.43
N THR A 43 7.29 -4.06 1.09
CA THR A 43 6.29 -5.01 0.57
C THR A 43 5.33 -5.49 1.65
N ASN A 44 5.54 -5.09 2.90
CA ASN A 44 4.61 -5.35 3.97
C ASN A 44 3.64 -4.16 4.03
N GLY A 45 2.42 -4.41 3.56
CA GLY A 45 1.30 -3.50 3.73
C GLY A 45 1.05 -3.16 5.21
N PRO A 46 0.13 -2.23 5.50
CA PRO A 46 -0.18 -1.81 6.86
C PRO A 46 -0.48 -3.03 7.76
N PRO A 47 -0.06 -2.97 9.05
CA PRO A 47 -0.29 -4.05 10.00
C PRO A 47 -1.79 -4.34 10.09
N GLY A 48 -2.18 -5.52 9.64
CA GLY A 48 -3.58 -5.96 9.54
C GLY A 48 -3.86 -6.78 8.29
N TYR A 49 -3.13 -6.57 7.19
CA TYR A 49 -3.44 -7.21 5.91
C TYR A 49 -2.92 -8.67 5.83
N THR A 50 -3.83 -9.65 5.87
CA THR A 50 -3.53 -11.06 5.57
C THR A 50 -3.63 -11.30 4.05
N PRO A 51 -2.54 -11.69 3.37
CA PRO A 51 -2.62 -12.05 1.96
C PRO A 51 -3.44 -13.34 1.82
N THR A 52 -4.59 -13.27 1.15
CA THR A 52 -5.30 -14.46 0.67
C THR A 52 -4.44 -15.19 -0.39
N PRO A 53 -4.60 -16.52 -0.55
CA PRO A 53 -3.80 -17.33 -1.49
C PRO A 53 -3.80 -16.86 -2.96
N SER A 54 -4.76 -15.99 -3.34
CA SER A 54 -4.91 -15.41 -4.68
C SER A 54 -4.21 -14.05 -4.88
N GLY A 55 -3.54 -13.49 -3.86
CA GLY A 55 -2.88 -12.18 -3.96
C GLY A 55 -3.83 -10.99 -4.12
N GLN A 56 -5.14 -11.18 -3.91
CA GLN A 56 -6.14 -10.11 -3.93
C GLN A 56 -6.13 -9.33 -2.63
N TYR A 57 -6.19 -8.00 -2.75
CA TYR A 57 -6.27 -7.10 -1.62
C TYR A 57 -7.70 -6.96 -1.13
N CYS A 58 -8.00 -7.64 -0.03
CA CYS A 58 -9.27 -7.53 0.68
C CYS A 58 -9.17 -6.42 1.74
N ILE A 59 -10.04 -5.42 1.62
CA ILE A 59 -10.15 -4.37 2.62
C ILE A 59 -10.92 -4.90 3.84
N GLN A 60 -10.42 -4.62 5.05
CA GLN A 60 -11.00 -5.09 6.31
C GLN A 60 -12.13 -4.17 6.77
N VAL A 61 -13.24 -4.16 6.04
CA VAL A 61 -14.45 -3.44 6.41
C VAL A 61 -15.63 -4.40 6.44
N ILE A 62 -16.43 -4.29 7.50
CA ILE A 62 -17.67 -5.05 7.63
C ILE A 62 -18.57 -4.65 6.47
N THR A 63 -18.94 -5.63 5.66
CA THR A 63 -19.66 -5.45 4.41
C THR A 63 -20.99 -6.19 4.51
N GLN A 64 -22.09 -5.45 4.48
CA GLN A 64 -23.41 -6.05 4.51
C GLN A 64 -23.81 -6.51 3.10
N ALA A 65 -24.31 -7.73 2.98
CA ALA A 65 -24.75 -8.31 1.72
C ALA A 65 -26.11 -9.00 1.81
N PHE A 66 -26.85 -8.98 0.71
CA PHE A 66 -28.18 -9.54 0.56
C PHE A 66 -28.19 -10.77 -0.35
N ASN A 67 -28.88 -11.83 0.06
CA ASN A 67 -29.12 -13.02 -0.76
C ASN A 67 -30.49 -12.94 -1.47
N PRO A 68 -30.54 -12.74 -2.80
CA PRO A 68 -31.80 -12.68 -3.54
C PRO A 68 -32.56 -14.02 -3.60
N GLN A 69 -31.90 -15.14 -3.30
CA GLN A 69 -32.54 -16.47 -3.31
C GLN A 69 -33.26 -16.78 -2.01
N THR A 70 -32.67 -16.43 -0.86
CA THR A 70 -33.23 -16.73 0.47
C THR A 70 -33.94 -15.54 1.09
N GLY A 71 -33.60 -14.31 0.69
CA GLY A 71 -34.07 -13.10 1.34
C GLY A 71 -33.27 -12.74 2.59
N ASP A 72 -32.06 -13.27 2.78
CA ASP A 72 -31.25 -12.98 3.96
C ASP A 72 -30.35 -11.76 3.76
N VAL A 73 -30.17 -10.97 4.82
CA VAL A 73 -29.16 -9.91 4.89
C VAL A 73 -28.17 -10.30 5.99
N VAL A 74 -26.88 -10.34 5.65
CA VAL A 74 -25.81 -10.77 6.56
C VAL A 74 -24.62 -9.83 6.45
N ASP A 75 -23.98 -9.56 7.59
CA ASP A 75 -22.73 -8.81 7.67
C ASP A 75 -21.53 -9.76 7.50
N PHE A 76 -20.68 -9.46 6.52
CA PHE A 76 -19.45 -10.19 6.26
C PHE A 76 -18.24 -9.39 6.78
N PRO A 77 -17.24 -10.05 7.40
CA PRO A 77 -16.05 -9.37 7.91
C PRO A 77 -15.27 -8.61 6.84
N THR A 78 -15.28 -9.10 5.60
CA THR A 78 -14.68 -8.44 4.44
C THR A 78 -15.56 -8.58 3.19
N PRO A 79 -15.42 -7.68 2.20
CA PRO A 79 -16.11 -7.82 0.91
C PRO A 79 -15.73 -9.09 0.14
N CYS A 80 -14.58 -9.70 0.46
CA CYS A 80 -14.11 -10.92 -0.19
C CYS A 80 -14.80 -12.18 0.35
N ASP A 81 -15.33 -12.12 1.57
CA ASP A 81 -16.05 -13.23 2.19
C ASP A 81 -17.49 -13.35 1.67
N VAL A 82 -17.97 -12.35 0.93
CA VAL A 82 -19.31 -12.33 0.35
C VAL A 82 -19.42 -13.38 -0.77
N PRO A 83 -20.34 -14.35 -0.68
CA PRO A 83 -20.52 -15.35 -1.73
C PRO A 83 -20.94 -14.74 -3.06
N LYS A 84 -20.55 -15.38 -4.17
CA LYS A 84 -20.96 -14.95 -5.51
C LYS A 84 -22.49 -15.00 -5.65
N GLY A 85 -23.06 -13.96 -6.25
CA GLY A 85 -24.50 -13.84 -6.47
C GLY A 85 -25.27 -13.10 -5.36
N TRP A 86 -24.58 -12.66 -4.32
CA TRP A 86 -25.15 -11.78 -3.30
C TRP A 86 -24.95 -10.31 -3.70
N GLU A 87 -25.88 -9.45 -3.30
CA GLU A 87 -25.84 -8.01 -3.56
C GLU A 87 -25.20 -7.29 -2.37
N VAL A 88 -24.12 -6.55 -2.60
CA VAL A 88 -23.41 -5.80 -1.55
C VAL A 88 -24.04 -4.42 -1.36
N ALA A 89 -24.19 -4.01 -0.10
CA ALA A 89 -24.67 -2.67 0.24
C ALA A 89 -23.71 -1.59 -0.29
N PRO A 90 -24.20 -0.55 -0.98
CA PRO A 90 -23.40 0.60 -1.38
C PRO A 90 -22.78 1.31 -0.17
N ALA A 91 -21.64 1.98 -0.37
CA ALA A 91 -20.95 2.70 0.70
C ALA A 91 -21.87 3.73 1.38
N GLY A 92 -21.98 3.62 2.71
CA GLY A 92 -22.81 4.50 3.52
C GLY A 92 -24.29 4.11 3.62
N CYS A 93 -24.74 3.07 2.93
CA CYS A 93 -26.11 2.57 3.02
C CYS A 93 -26.17 1.26 3.81
N HIS A 94 -27.30 1.00 4.47
CA HIS A 94 -27.58 -0.27 5.15
C HIS A 94 -28.94 -0.82 4.73
N TYR A 95 -29.07 -2.14 4.75
CA TYR A 95 -30.34 -2.83 4.55
C TYR A 95 -31.07 -2.93 5.90
N GLU A 96 -32.26 -2.35 5.97
CA GLU A 96 -33.04 -2.28 7.22
C GLU A 96 -33.95 -3.50 7.38
N LYS A 97 -34.70 -3.87 6.32
CA LYS A 97 -35.68 -4.96 6.35
C LYS A 97 -35.79 -5.65 5.00
N VAL A 98 -35.99 -6.97 5.01
CA VAL A 98 -36.31 -7.74 3.81
C VAL A 98 -37.82 -7.96 3.75
N VAL A 99 -38.44 -7.49 2.66
CA VAL A 99 -39.87 -7.68 2.44
C VAL A 99 -40.04 -8.72 1.34
N CYS A 100 -40.64 -9.86 1.68
CA CYS A 100 -40.96 -10.94 0.77
C CYS A 100 -42.47 -11.00 0.59
N VAL A 101 -43.01 -10.42 -0.50
CA VAL A 101 -44.43 -10.55 -0.85
C VAL A 101 -44.62 -11.67 -1.89
N ILE A 102 -43.75 -11.70 -2.91
CA ILE A 102 -43.63 -12.75 -3.93
C ILE A 102 -42.14 -12.78 -4.32
N ALA A 103 -41.55 -13.96 -4.48
CA ALA A 103 -40.14 -14.07 -4.86
C ALA A 103 -39.87 -13.37 -6.22
N PRO A 104 -38.74 -12.64 -6.35
CA PRO A 104 -37.63 -12.54 -5.40
C PRO A 104 -37.89 -11.54 -4.26
N CYS A 105 -37.43 -11.88 -3.06
CA CYS A 105 -37.41 -10.97 -1.91
C CYS A 105 -36.55 -9.74 -2.25
N LYS A 106 -36.96 -8.55 -1.79
CA LYS A 106 -36.17 -7.32 -2.00
C LYS A 106 -35.91 -6.63 -0.65
N PRO A 107 -34.64 -6.27 -0.35
CA PRO A 107 -34.31 -5.54 0.85
C PRO A 107 -34.58 -4.04 0.66
N VAL A 108 -34.97 -3.36 1.73
CA VAL A 108 -35.07 -1.90 1.77
C VAL A 108 -33.69 -1.34 2.09
N LEU A 109 -33.11 -0.63 1.13
CA LEU A 109 -31.84 0.09 1.31
C LEU A 109 -32.12 1.49 1.87
N ILE A 110 -31.52 1.79 3.02
CA ILE A 110 -31.56 3.12 3.63
C ILE A 110 -30.18 3.74 3.48
N CYS A 111 -30.13 4.92 2.87
CA CYS A 111 -28.91 5.71 2.73
C CYS A 111 -29.12 7.03 3.48
N PRO A 112 -28.10 7.57 4.17
CA PRO A 112 -28.16 8.90 4.72
C PRO A 112 -28.38 9.90 3.56
N THR A 113 -29.37 10.77 3.71
CA THR A 113 -29.56 11.90 2.80
C THR A 113 -28.40 12.90 3.00
N PRO A 114 -27.86 13.47 1.91
CA PRO A 114 -26.74 14.42 1.98
C PRO A 114 -27.09 15.71 2.74
#